data_AF-A0A954M473-F1
#
_entry.id   AF-A0A954M473-F1
#
_cell.length_a   1.000
_cell.length_b   1.000
_cell.length_c   1.000
_cell.angle_alpha   90.00
_cell.angle_beta   90.00
_cell.angle_gamma   90.00
#
_symmetry.space_group_name_H-M   'P 1'
#
loop_
_entity.id
_entity.type
_entity.pdbx_description
1 polymer ?
#
loop_
_entity_poly.entity_id
_entity_poly.type
_entity_poly.pdbx_seq_one_letter_code
_entity_poly.pdbx_strand_id
1 'polypeptide(L)'
;MHVMLRSIVVGLVLTVLVGGLRADDLPRPISAAILPFEARGDVKEEAVQVTELLFAELLISEQVMLVERTAIDKVFEELKLSASGAVKSDEATSVGKLTGARLLITGSVLQVNGDLYLVAKVVGTETSRLSGASVKGAENSDIGELVAELAAKINDVVEKKGDSLLPKVVADEDWLADVRKQLDGKDLPSVTVLIAERHVGEQTLDPAAQTEVERLLTELGLQVIDAKSPKAAAADIQIKGEAFSEFATRRNDLTSVKCRVEIQCARQADGKVLASDAETTIAIDLAEQIAAKSGLQSAARTLVGRIAVKLAKQE
;
A
#
# COMPACT_ATOMS: atom_id res chain seq x y z
N MET A 1 35.97 43.86 -56.11
CA MET A 1 36.56 42.58 -56.56
C MET A 1 37.26 41.95 -55.36
N HIS A 2 36.88 40.71 -54.99
CA HIS A 2 37.31 39.90 -53.83
C HIS A 2 36.75 40.27 -52.45
N VAL A 3 35.79 39.51 -51.91
CA VAL A 3 35.85 38.24 -51.10
C VAL A 3 36.17 38.50 -49.63
N MET A 4 35.16 38.38 -48.75
CA MET A 4 35.15 37.54 -47.53
C MET A 4 33.91 37.87 -46.70
N LEU A 5 32.90 36.99 -46.69
CA LEU A 5 31.83 37.00 -45.69
C LEU A 5 31.88 35.65 -44.96
N ARG A 6 32.49 35.65 -43.77
CA ARG A 6 32.44 34.53 -42.82
C ARG A 6 31.16 34.70 -42.00
N SER A 7 30.10 34.00 -42.39
CA SER A 7 28.89 33.87 -41.57
C SER A 7 29.16 32.87 -40.44
N ILE A 8 29.28 33.37 -39.22
CA ILE A 8 29.29 32.57 -37.99
C ILE A 8 27.84 32.17 -37.72
N VAL A 9 27.53 30.90 -37.87
CA VAL A 9 26.27 30.29 -37.40
C VAL A 9 26.46 29.98 -35.91
N VAL A 10 25.91 30.81 -35.03
CA VAL A 10 25.74 30.47 -33.61
C VAL A 10 24.47 29.63 -33.49
N GLY A 11 24.64 28.31 -33.40
CA GLY A 11 23.56 27.40 -33.03
C GLY A 11 23.29 27.50 -31.53
N LEU A 12 22.17 28.11 -31.16
CA LEU A 12 21.63 28.07 -29.81
C LEU A 12 20.99 26.69 -29.59
N VAL A 13 21.73 25.75 -29.02
CA VAL A 13 21.17 24.48 -28.52
C VAL A 13 20.47 24.79 -27.20
N LEU A 14 19.14 24.88 -27.26
CA LEU A 14 18.29 24.95 -26.08
C LEU A 14 18.20 23.54 -25.48
N THR A 15 19.12 23.21 -24.58
CA THR A 15 19.03 21.99 -23.77
C THR A 15 17.89 22.17 -22.78
N VAL A 16 16.69 21.74 -23.15
CA VAL A 16 15.59 21.59 -22.18
C VAL A 16 16.02 20.47 -21.25
N LEU A 17 16.44 20.86 -20.04
CA LEU A 17 16.58 19.95 -18.91
C LEU A 17 15.16 19.47 -18.56
N VAL A 18 14.70 18.40 -19.22
CA VAL A 18 13.55 17.64 -18.73
C VAL A 18 14.07 16.88 -17.51
N GLY A 19 14.11 17.57 -16.36
CA GLY A 19 14.17 16.91 -15.08
C GLY A 19 12.97 15.97 -15.03
N GLY A 20 13.24 14.67 -15.00
CA GLY A 20 12.20 13.65 -14.94
C GLY A 20 11.43 13.80 -13.63
N LEU A 21 10.31 14.54 -13.67
CA LEU A 21 9.22 14.34 -12.74
C LEU A 21 8.73 12.92 -12.97
N ARG A 22 9.12 12.01 -12.07
CA ARG A 22 8.55 10.67 -12.06
C ARG A 22 7.09 10.81 -11.63
N ALA A 23 6.20 10.02 -12.22
CA ALA A 23 4.78 9.98 -11.82
C ALA A 23 4.59 9.51 -10.36
N ASP A 24 5.66 9.10 -9.68
CA ASP A 24 5.70 8.79 -8.24
C ASP A 24 5.88 10.03 -7.33
N ASP A 25 6.23 11.21 -7.88
CA ASP A 25 6.49 12.43 -7.09
C ASP A 25 5.21 13.25 -6.76
N LEU A 26 4.06 12.92 -7.36
CA LEU A 26 2.81 13.55 -6.97
C LEU A 26 2.28 12.88 -5.69
N PRO A 27 2.01 13.62 -4.60
CA PRO A 27 1.44 13.04 -3.39
C PRO A 27 0.10 12.39 -3.73
N ARG A 28 0.08 11.05 -3.75
CA ARG A 28 -1.15 10.30 -4.00
C ARG A 28 -2.00 10.29 -2.73
N PRO A 29 -3.33 10.47 -2.84
CA PRO A 29 -4.21 10.37 -1.69
C PRO A 29 -4.04 9.02 -1.00
N ILE A 30 -3.97 9.04 0.33
CA ILE A 30 -3.77 7.82 1.12
C ILE A 30 -5.14 7.17 1.35
N SER A 31 -5.29 5.89 1.01
CA SER A 31 -6.53 5.17 1.29
C SER A 31 -6.80 5.09 2.80
N ALA A 32 -8.00 5.52 3.21
CA ALA A 32 -8.41 5.60 4.60
C ALA A 32 -9.83 5.03 4.80
N ALA A 33 -10.10 4.47 5.97
CA ALA A 33 -11.45 4.07 6.38
C ALA A 33 -11.84 4.79 7.66
N ILE A 34 -13.08 5.29 7.71
CA ILE A 34 -13.65 5.94 8.89
C ILE A 34 -14.52 4.93 9.61
N LEU A 35 -14.18 4.66 10.87
CA LEU A 35 -14.95 3.81 11.76
C LEU A 35 -15.94 4.66 12.56
N PRO A 36 -17.04 4.06 13.06
CA PRO A 36 -17.99 4.76 13.93
C PRO A 36 -17.29 5.41 15.12
N PHE A 37 -17.64 6.66 15.42
CA PHE A 37 -17.13 7.33 16.61
C PHE A 37 -17.85 6.82 17.85
N GLU A 38 -17.10 6.57 18.93
CA GLU A 38 -17.66 6.17 20.22
C GLU A 38 -18.33 7.35 20.92
N ALA A 39 -19.52 7.14 21.46
CA ALA A 39 -20.13 8.09 22.38
C ALA A 39 -19.69 7.82 23.82
N ARG A 40 -19.20 8.84 24.53
CA ARG A 40 -18.89 8.77 25.97
C ARG A 40 -19.70 9.81 26.72
N GLY A 41 -20.69 9.33 27.46
CA GLY A 41 -21.73 10.16 28.06
C GLY A 41 -23.00 10.13 27.21
N ASP A 42 -23.84 11.15 27.39
CA ASP A 42 -25.14 11.25 26.69
C ASP A 42 -25.00 11.96 25.34
N VAL A 43 -24.06 11.48 24.51
CA VAL A 43 -23.70 12.09 23.21
C VAL A 43 -23.78 11.09 22.05
N LYS A 44 -24.77 10.20 22.10
CA LYS A 44 -24.91 9.12 21.10
C LYS A 44 -25.31 9.64 19.74
N GLU A 45 -26.19 10.64 19.69
CA GLU A 45 -26.65 11.22 18.42
C GLU A 45 -25.53 12.02 17.76
N GLU A 46 -24.79 12.78 18.55
CA GLU A 46 -23.63 13.57 18.14
C GLU A 46 -22.53 12.67 17.60
N ALA A 47 -22.26 11.51 18.22
CA ALA A 47 -21.28 10.57 17.71
C ALA A 47 -21.64 10.02 16.31
N VAL A 48 -22.93 9.74 16.07
CA VAL A 48 -23.42 9.35 14.74
C VAL A 48 -23.26 10.50 13.75
N GLN A 49 -23.72 11.70 14.11
CA GLN A 49 -23.61 12.89 13.26
C GLN A 49 -22.16 13.21 12.91
N VAL A 50 -21.25 13.18 13.88
CA VAL A 50 -19.82 13.40 13.68
C VAL A 50 -19.25 12.38 12.70
N THR A 51 -19.65 11.11 12.78
CA THR A 51 -19.19 10.07 11.85
C THR A 51 -19.63 10.38 10.41
N GLU A 52 -20.92 10.69 10.19
CA GLU A 52 -21.45 10.97 8.85
C GLU A 52 -20.88 12.26 8.25
N LEU A 53 -20.83 13.33 9.04
CA LEU A 53 -20.31 14.62 8.60
C LEU A 53 -18.82 14.54 8.33
N LEU A 54 -18.05 13.83 9.16
CA LEU A 54 -16.63 13.65 8.94
C LEU A 54 -16.36 12.85 7.66
N PHE A 55 -17.19 11.85 7.37
CA PHE A 55 -17.15 11.16 6.09
C PHE A 55 -17.39 12.11 4.93
N ALA A 56 -18.41 12.97 5.00
CA ALA A 56 -18.69 13.95 3.94
C ALA A 56 -17.52 14.94 3.73
N GLU A 57 -16.94 15.48 4.81
CA GLU A 57 -15.80 16.41 4.77
C GLU A 57 -14.55 15.76 4.20
N LEU A 58 -14.20 14.55 4.66
CA LEU A 58 -13.02 13.83 4.19
C LEU A 58 -13.23 13.17 2.83
N LEU A 59 -14.48 12.99 2.39
CA LEU A 59 -14.77 12.55 1.04
C LEU A 59 -14.14 13.55 0.08
N ILE A 60 -14.44 14.84 0.17
CA ILE A 60 -13.90 15.83 -0.78
C ILE A 60 -12.41 16.18 -0.59
N SER A 61 -11.71 15.56 0.37
CA SER A 61 -10.28 15.75 0.61
C SER A 61 -9.41 15.19 -0.51
N GLU A 62 -8.33 15.91 -0.84
CA GLU A 62 -7.27 15.45 -1.76
C GLU A 62 -6.19 14.62 -1.05
N GLN A 63 -6.14 14.67 0.29
CA GLN A 63 -5.13 13.96 1.08
C GLN A 63 -5.52 12.50 1.34
N VAL A 64 -6.83 12.19 1.37
CA VAL A 64 -7.34 10.85 1.71
C VAL A 64 -8.32 10.31 0.67
N MET A 65 -8.26 9.01 0.43
CA MET A 65 -9.23 8.28 -0.38
C MET A 65 -10.06 7.36 0.52
N LEU A 66 -11.32 7.73 0.77
CA LEU A 66 -12.18 6.96 1.66
C LEU A 66 -12.62 5.62 1.05
N VAL A 67 -12.53 4.55 1.84
CA VAL A 67 -13.16 3.26 1.55
C VAL A 67 -14.67 3.37 1.77
N GLU A 68 -15.44 2.67 0.95
CA GLU A 68 -16.91 2.63 1.07
C GLU A 68 -17.35 2.02 2.40
N ARG A 69 -18.39 2.61 3.01
CA ARG A 69 -18.96 2.15 4.28
C ARG A 69 -19.45 0.70 4.21
N THR A 70 -20.07 0.31 3.10
CA THR A 70 -20.56 -1.06 2.86
C THR A 70 -19.44 -2.10 2.92
N ALA A 71 -18.22 -1.73 2.52
CA ALA A 71 -17.06 -2.61 2.64
C ALA A 71 -16.61 -2.75 4.10
N ILE A 72 -16.69 -1.67 4.89
CA ILE A 72 -16.39 -1.69 6.33
C ILE A 72 -17.40 -2.57 7.07
N ASP A 73 -18.70 -2.43 6.77
CA ASP A 73 -19.77 -3.19 7.42
C ASP A 73 -19.59 -4.71 7.19
N LYS A 74 -19.28 -5.12 5.96
CA LYS A 74 -18.96 -6.52 5.63
C LYS A 74 -17.79 -7.04 6.45
N VAL A 75 -16.73 -6.25 6.58
CA VAL A 75 -15.54 -6.64 7.37
C VAL A 75 -15.89 -6.76 8.85
N PHE A 76 -16.77 -5.91 9.37
CA PHE A 76 -17.22 -6.00 10.76
C PHE A 76 -18.06 -7.26 11.01
N GLU A 77 -18.93 -7.63 10.07
CA GLU A 77 -19.67 -8.89 10.11
C GLU A 77 -18.75 -10.10 10.08
N GLU A 78 -17.76 -10.12 9.16
CA GLU A 78 -16.79 -11.21 9.02
C GLU A 78 -15.93 -11.39 10.28
N LEU A 79 -15.45 -10.28 10.85
CA LEU A 79 -14.61 -10.30 12.05
C LEU A 79 -15.41 -10.37 13.35
N LYS A 80 -16.76 -10.40 13.28
CA LYS A 80 -17.66 -10.33 14.44
C LYS A 80 -17.34 -9.16 15.36
N LEU A 81 -16.88 -8.05 14.79
CA LEU A 81 -16.55 -6.84 15.52
C LEU A 81 -17.83 -6.11 15.92
N SER A 82 -17.76 -5.39 17.03
CA SER A 82 -18.87 -4.54 17.42
C SER A 82 -18.95 -3.33 16.48
N ALA A 83 -20.16 -3.06 15.97
CA ALA A 83 -20.47 -1.84 15.23
C ALA A 83 -20.31 -0.55 16.07
N SER A 84 -19.98 -0.67 17.37
CA SER A 84 -19.69 0.45 18.26
C SER A 84 -18.41 1.23 17.92
N GLY A 85 -17.62 0.76 16.93
CA GLY A 85 -16.43 1.47 16.46
C GLY A 85 -15.19 1.34 17.35
N ALA A 86 -15.33 0.61 18.47
CA ALA A 86 -14.26 0.25 19.40
C ALA A 86 -13.31 -0.79 18.80
N VAL A 87 -12.59 -0.41 17.75
CA VAL A 87 -11.56 -1.23 17.13
C VAL A 87 -10.25 -0.95 17.83
N LYS A 88 -9.69 -1.98 18.47
CA LYS A 88 -8.39 -1.86 19.12
C LYS A 88 -7.28 -1.77 18.07
N SER A 89 -6.11 -1.27 18.46
CA SER A 89 -4.98 -1.07 17.53
C SER A 89 -4.50 -2.36 16.85
N ASP A 90 -4.74 -3.52 17.46
CA ASP A 90 -4.46 -4.87 16.93
C ASP A 90 -5.51 -5.34 15.92
N GLU A 91 -6.77 -4.93 16.09
CA GLU A 91 -7.86 -5.20 15.13
C GLU A 91 -7.78 -4.28 13.90
N ALA A 92 -7.20 -3.08 14.06
CA ALA A 92 -6.99 -2.10 13.01
C ALA A 92 -6.19 -2.66 11.81
N THR A 93 -5.19 -3.50 12.05
CA THR A 93 -4.41 -4.14 10.98
C THR A 93 -5.27 -5.11 10.16
N SER A 94 -6.14 -5.89 10.81
CA SER A 94 -7.04 -6.83 10.14
C SER A 94 -8.09 -6.10 9.30
N VAL A 95 -8.69 -5.04 9.87
CA VAL A 95 -9.65 -4.19 9.15
C VAL A 95 -8.97 -3.54 7.95
N GLY A 96 -7.77 -2.98 8.11
CA GLY A 96 -7.00 -2.39 7.00
C GLY A 96 -6.68 -3.39 5.88
N LYS A 97 -6.26 -4.62 6.22
CA LYS A 97 -5.97 -5.67 5.23
C LYS A 97 -7.20 -6.11 4.44
N LEU A 98 -8.37 -6.16 5.08
CA LEU A 98 -9.60 -6.61 4.43
C LEU A 98 -10.27 -5.49 3.62
N THR A 99 -10.28 -4.28 4.15
CA THR A 99 -10.88 -3.09 3.50
C THR A 99 -9.96 -2.43 2.48
N GLY A 100 -8.64 -2.65 2.60
CA GLY A 100 -7.66 -1.95 1.81
C GLY A 100 -7.18 -0.61 2.35
N ALA A 101 -7.73 -0.19 3.50
CA ALA A 101 -7.37 1.07 4.11
C ALA A 101 -5.94 1.02 4.68
N ARG A 102 -5.10 1.98 4.29
CA ARG A 102 -3.75 2.18 4.82
C ARG A 102 -3.78 3.01 6.11
N LEU A 103 -4.80 3.84 6.26
CA LEU A 103 -5.13 4.57 7.47
C LEU A 103 -6.52 4.19 7.99
N LEU A 104 -6.65 4.07 9.30
CA LEU A 104 -7.94 3.98 9.97
C LEU A 104 -8.18 5.21 10.82
N ILE A 105 -9.33 5.82 10.63
CA ILE A 105 -9.79 6.98 11.40
C ILE A 105 -10.89 6.46 12.33
N THR A 106 -10.63 6.51 13.62
CA THR A 106 -11.58 6.16 14.68
C THR A 106 -11.57 7.27 15.72
N GLY A 107 -12.53 7.32 16.63
CA GLY A 107 -12.58 8.40 17.58
C GLY A 107 -13.64 8.24 18.64
N SER A 108 -13.77 9.28 19.45
CA SER A 108 -14.82 9.39 20.45
C SER A 108 -15.33 10.82 20.54
N VAL A 109 -16.64 10.95 20.69
CA VAL A 109 -17.32 12.18 21.12
C VAL A 109 -17.58 12.07 22.61
N LEU A 110 -17.19 13.09 23.36
CA LEU A 110 -17.31 13.11 24.81
C LEU A 110 -17.76 14.47 25.32
N GLN A 111 -18.71 14.46 26.26
CA GLN A 111 -19.19 15.67 26.93
C GLN A 111 -18.58 15.76 28.32
N VAL A 112 -17.93 16.88 28.63
CA VAL A 112 -17.31 17.13 29.93
C VAL A 112 -17.59 18.55 30.35
N ASN A 113 -18.29 18.74 31.47
CA ASN A 113 -18.61 20.04 32.07
C ASN A 113 -19.32 21.03 31.10
N GLY A 114 -20.20 20.55 30.23
CA GLY A 114 -20.88 21.39 29.24
C GLY A 114 -20.01 21.79 28.05
N ASP A 115 -18.85 21.16 27.88
CA ASP A 115 -18.04 21.25 26.66
C ASP A 115 -18.13 19.93 25.89
N LEU A 116 -18.18 20.02 24.57
CA LEU A 116 -18.14 18.89 23.65
C LEU A 116 -16.71 18.71 23.10
N TYR A 117 -16.18 17.50 23.21
CA TYR A 117 -14.86 17.16 22.68
C TYR A 117 -15.01 16.09 21.61
N LEU A 118 -14.48 16.38 20.43
CA LEU A 118 -14.33 15.43 19.35
C LEU A 118 -12.87 15.01 19.30
N VAL A 119 -12.60 13.73 19.49
CA VAL A 119 -11.24 13.17 19.48
C VAL A 119 -11.16 12.14 18.37
N ALA A 120 -10.33 12.38 17.37
CA ALA A 120 -9.99 11.43 16.32
C ALA A 120 -8.60 10.83 16.55
N LYS A 121 -8.45 9.59 16.14
CA LYS A 121 -7.21 8.82 16.08
C LYS A 121 -7.03 8.37 14.63
N VAL A 122 -5.91 8.74 14.05
CA VAL A 122 -5.44 8.30 12.74
C VAL A 122 -4.41 7.20 12.97
N VAL A 123 -4.74 5.98 12.56
CA VAL A 123 -3.96 4.77 12.82
C VAL A 123 -3.41 4.22 11.50
N GLY A 124 -2.09 4.04 11.41
CA GLY A 124 -1.48 3.30 10.31
C GLY A 124 -1.78 1.81 10.44
N THR A 125 -2.47 1.22 9.47
CA THR A 125 -2.93 -0.17 9.57
C THR A 125 -1.79 -1.17 9.50
N GLU A 126 -0.69 -0.80 8.85
CA GLU A 126 0.50 -1.65 8.69
C GLU A 126 1.56 -1.42 9.79
N THR A 127 1.66 -0.20 10.33
CA THR A 127 2.70 0.15 11.32
C THR A 127 2.19 0.15 12.76
N SER A 128 0.86 0.11 12.96
CA SER A 128 0.17 0.32 14.23
C SER A 128 0.54 1.63 14.94
N ARG A 129 1.16 2.59 14.24
CA ARG A 129 1.42 3.93 14.78
C ARG A 129 0.15 4.75 14.71
N LEU A 130 -0.08 5.55 15.75
CA LEU A 130 -1.24 6.42 15.83
C LEU A 130 -0.85 7.88 16.02
N SER A 131 -1.67 8.77 15.48
CA SER A 131 -1.66 10.20 15.78
C SER A 131 -3.07 10.65 16.11
N GLY A 132 -3.18 11.64 17.00
CA GLY A 132 -4.46 12.18 17.44
C GLY A 132 -4.73 13.55 16.82
N ALA A 133 -6.01 13.83 16.59
CA ALA A 133 -6.55 15.17 16.35
C ALA A 133 -7.72 15.40 17.32
N SER A 134 -7.87 16.61 17.84
CA SER A 134 -9.01 16.92 18.71
C SER A 134 -9.50 18.34 18.52
N VAL A 135 -10.81 18.51 18.67
CA VAL A 135 -11.50 19.79 18.68
C VAL A 135 -12.34 19.87 19.95
N LYS A 136 -12.40 21.07 20.53
CA LYS A 136 -13.22 21.38 21.69
C LYS A 136 -14.22 22.47 21.29
N GLY A 137 -15.50 22.19 21.49
CA GLY A 137 -16.59 23.15 21.38
C GLY A 137 -17.33 23.32 22.70
N ALA A 138 -18.13 24.36 22.80
CA ALA A 138 -19.15 24.44 23.85
C ALA A 138 -20.29 23.48 23.53
N GLU A 139 -21.13 23.12 24.50
CA GLU A 139 -22.28 22.21 24.32
C GLU A 139 -23.23 22.61 23.17
N ASN A 140 -23.42 23.92 22.96
CA ASN A 140 -24.29 24.45 21.91
C ASN A 140 -23.55 24.86 20.63
N SER A 141 -22.27 24.50 20.50
CA SER A 141 -21.51 24.77 19.28
C SER A 141 -22.09 23.98 18.10
N ASP A 142 -22.03 24.54 16.90
CA ASP A 142 -22.46 23.85 15.69
C ASP A 142 -21.56 22.63 15.42
N ILE A 143 -22.15 21.44 15.38
CA ILE A 143 -21.41 20.18 15.19
C ILE A 143 -20.72 20.15 13.83
N GLY A 144 -21.32 20.74 12.79
CA GLY A 144 -20.73 20.83 11.46
C GLY A 144 -19.44 21.63 11.47
N GLU A 145 -19.42 22.78 12.16
CA GLU A 145 -18.20 23.58 12.32
C GLU A 145 -17.09 22.81 13.06
N LEU A 146 -17.43 22.11 14.15
CA LEU A 146 -16.47 21.29 14.89
C LEU A 146 -15.91 20.13 14.07
N VAL A 147 -16.76 19.52 13.23
CA VAL A 147 -16.37 18.43 12.32
C VAL A 147 -15.48 18.93 11.20
N ALA A 148 -15.78 20.09 10.60
CA ALA A 148 -14.94 20.70 9.58
C ALA A 148 -13.55 21.05 10.14
N GLU A 149 -13.48 21.60 11.36
CA GLU A 149 -12.20 21.85 12.05
C GLU A 149 -11.44 20.53 12.31
N LEU A 150 -12.15 19.48 12.73
CA LEU A 150 -11.55 18.18 12.97
C LEU A 150 -11.00 17.56 11.68
N ALA A 151 -11.75 17.65 10.57
CA ALA A 151 -11.34 17.18 9.26
C ALA A 151 -10.08 17.90 8.79
N ALA A 152 -10.01 19.22 8.95
CA ALA A 152 -8.80 20.00 8.65
C ALA A 152 -7.60 19.53 9.48
N LYS A 153 -7.78 19.30 10.79
CA LYS A 153 -6.72 18.77 11.66
C LYS A 153 -6.29 17.35 11.27
N ILE A 154 -7.21 16.51 10.81
CA ILE A 154 -6.90 15.17 10.31
C ILE A 154 -6.08 15.27 9.02
N ASN A 155 -6.47 16.11 8.06
CA ASN A 155 -5.70 16.33 6.84
C ASN A 155 -4.28 16.81 7.16
N ASP A 156 -4.13 17.74 8.11
CA ASP A 156 -2.84 18.21 8.63
C ASP A 156 -1.98 17.08 9.21
N VAL A 157 -2.61 16.16 9.96
CA VAL A 157 -1.92 14.97 10.50
C VAL A 157 -1.49 14.04 9.38
N VAL A 158 -2.34 13.82 8.38
CA VAL A 158 -2.03 12.96 7.23
C VAL A 158 -0.88 13.57 6.41
N GLU A 159 -0.90 14.87 6.17
CA GLU A 159 0.15 15.57 5.42
C GLU A 159 1.49 15.56 6.18
N LYS A 160 1.49 15.92 7.46
CA LYS A 160 2.74 16.09 8.23
C LYS A 160 3.30 14.78 8.77
N LYS A 161 2.45 13.78 9.01
CA LYS A 161 2.82 12.53 9.67
C LYS A 161 2.51 11.28 8.84
N GLY A 162 1.95 11.41 7.64
CA GLY A 162 1.64 10.29 6.74
C GLY A 162 2.81 9.32 6.59
N ASP A 163 4.00 9.82 6.28
CA ASP A 163 5.22 9.01 6.12
C ASP A 163 5.63 8.25 7.38
N SER A 164 5.27 8.77 8.55
CA SER A 164 5.56 8.13 9.83
C SER A 164 4.50 7.09 10.22
N LEU A 165 3.25 7.29 9.77
CA LEU A 165 2.11 6.42 10.01
C LEU A 165 2.07 5.25 9.02
N LEU A 166 2.58 5.45 7.82
CA LEU A 166 2.68 4.44 6.78
C LEU A 166 4.03 3.70 6.88
N PRO A 167 4.12 2.48 6.34
CA PRO A 167 5.43 1.86 6.14
C PRO A 167 6.27 2.80 5.29
N LYS A 168 7.52 3.02 5.69
CA LYS A 168 8.47 3.71 4.82
C LYS A 168 8.53 2.93 3.51
N VAL A 169 8.24 3.59 2.40
CA VAL A 169 8.57 3.06 1.08
C VAL A 169 10.09 3.06 1.01
N VAL A 170 10.70 1.94 1.36
CA VAL A 170 12.15 1.77 1.25
C VAL A 170 12.46 1.77 -0.25
N ALA A 171 13.30 2.70 -0.69
CA ALA A 171 13.75 2.74 -2.07
C ALA A 171 14.38 1.39 -2.45
N ASP A 172 14.17 0.94 -3.69
CA ASP A 172 14.59 -0.38 -4.18
C ASP A 172 16.06 -0.69 -3.83
N GLU A 173 16.94 0.32 -3.92
CA GLU A 173 18.37 0.23 -3.64
C GLU A 173 18.68 -0.03 -2.16
N ASP A 174 17.99 0.64 -1.24
CA ASP A 174 18.18 0.47 0.21
C ASP A 174 17.67 -0.91 0.68
N TRP A 175 16.51 -1.33 0.15
CA TRP A 175 15.95 -2.66 0.46
C TRP A 175 16.84 -3.78 -0.06
N LEU A 176 17.31 -3.69 -1.31
CA LEU A 176 18.23 -4.68 -1.90
C LEU A 176 19.51 -4.77 -1.09
N ALA A 177 20.07 -3.63 -0.67
CA ALA A 177 21.27 -3.60 0.15
C ALA A 177 21.06 -4.31 1.49
N ASP A 178 19.92 -4.09 2.16
CA ASP A 178 19.62 -4.73 3.44
C ASP A 178 19.38 -6.24 3.32
N VAL A 179 18.69 -6.69 2.28
CA VAL A 179 18.51 -8.14 2.03
C VAL A 179 19.84 -8.77 1.66
N ARG A 180 20.68 -8.13 0.82
CA ARG A 180 22.03 -8.63 0.50
C ARG A 180 22.90 -8.80 1.75
N LYS A 181 22.87 -7.85 2.70
CA LYS A 181 23.58 -8.01 3.98
C LYS A 181 23.15 -9.25 4.75
N GLN A 182 21.86 -9.61 4.71
CA GLN A 182 21.35 -10.82 5.38
C GLN A 182 21.71 -12.11 4.66
N LEU A 183 22.10 -12.02 3.39
CA LEU A 183 22.57 -13.12 2.55
C LEU A 183 24.10 -13.25 2.52
N ASP A 184 24.83 -12.24 3.02
CA ASP A 184 26.29 -12.22 2.99
C ASP A 184 26.88 -13.43 3.73
N GLY A 185 27.86 -14.07 3.09
CA GLY A 185 28.48 -15.31 3.58
C GLY A 185 27.61 -16.57 3.51
N LYS A 186 26.41 -16.54 2.93
CA LYS A 186 25.57 -17.74 2.76
C LYS A 186 25.65 -18.34 1.35
N ASP A 187 25.53 -19.65 1.27
CA ASP A 187 25.41 -20.35 -0.01
C ASP A 187 24.03 -20.11 -0.64
N LEU A 188 24.07 -19.46 -1.81
CA LEU A 188 22.88 -19.12 -2.60
C LEU A 188 22.53 -20.24 -3.58
N PRO A 189 21.33 -20.84 -3.51
CA PRO A 189 20.92 -21.92 -4.40
C PRO A 189 20.57 -21.41 -5.81
N SER A 190 20.57 -22.33 -6.77
CA SER A 190 19.94 -22.11 -8.07
C SER A 190 18.42 -22.28 -7.97
N VAL A 191 17.67 -21.43 -8.66
CA VAL A 191 16.21 -21.37 -8.56
C VAL A 191 15.55 -21.35 -9.92
N THR A 192 14.36 -21.94 -10.01
CA THR A 192 13.40 -21.73 -11.12
C THR A 192 12.18 -21.01 -10.57
N VAL A 193 11.60 -20.10 -11.35
CA VAL A 193 10.40 -19.34 -10.95
C VAL A 193 9.29 -19.59 -11.96
N LEU A 194 8.11 -19.96 -11.48
CA LEU A 194 6.91 -20.13 -12.29
C LEU A 194 5.70 -19.60 -11.52
N ILE A 195 5.26 -18.39 -11.87
CA ILE A 195 4.12 -17.75 -11.21
C ILE A 195 3.06 -17.49 -12.27
N ALA A 196 1.92 -18.17 -12.15
CA ALA A 196 0.80 -17.98 -13.07
C ALA A 196 0.05 -16.69 -12.70
N GLU A 197 -0.11 -15.78 -13.67
CA GLU A 197 -0.80 -14.51 -13.44
C GLU A 197 -2.20 -14.48 -14.05
N ARG A 198 -3.15 -13.92 -13.30
CA ARG A 198 -4.54 -13.74 -13.73
C ARG A 198 -5.10 -12.38 -13.29
N HIS A 199 -5.61 -11.60 -14.23
CA HIS A 199 -6.46 -10.47 -13.90
C HIS A 199 -7.93 -10.88 -14.00
N VAL A 200 -8.78 -10.46 -13.06
CA VAL A 200 -10.22 -10.74 -13.12
C VAL A 200 -10.84 -9.88 -14.22
N GLY A 201 -11.20 -10.48 -15.36
CA GLY A 201 -11.91 -9.82 -16.46
C GLY A 201 -11.22 -9.89 -17.84
N GLU A 202 -9.89 -10.01 -17.88
CA GLU A 202 -9.10 -10.17 -19.13
C GLU A 202 -7.86 -11.06 -18.90
N GLN A 203 -7.29 -11.61 -19.98
CA GLN A 203 -5.99 -12.30 -19.92
C GLN A 203 -4.84 -11.29 -19.95
N THR A 204 -3.91 -11.41 -19.00
CA THR A 204 -2.69 -10.61 -18.91
C THR A 204 -1.70 -11.01 -20.01
N LEU A 205 -1.10 -10.00 -20.66
CA LEU A 205 -0.13 -10.18 -21.76
C LEU A 205 1.31 -10.47 -21.27
N ASP A 206 1.67 -10.01 -20.06
CA ASP A 206 3.01 -10.23 -19.47
C ASP A 206 2.93 -10.50 -17.96
N PRO A 207 3.68 -11.48 -17.42
CA PRO A 207 3.67 -11.77 -16.00
C PRO A 207 4.55 -10.78 -15.21
N ALA A 208 3.94 -9.80 -14.54
CA ALA A 208 4.58 -8.77 -13.73
C ALA A 208 5.22 -9.31 -12.43
N ALA A 209 4.54 -10.20 -11.71
CA ALA A 209 5.04 -10.83 -10.49
C ALA A 209 6.20 -11.80 -10.80
N GLN A 210 6.07 -12.66 -11.82
CA GLN A 210 7.16 -13.57 -12.18
C GLN A 210 8.42 -12.80 -12.57
N THR A 211 8.29 -11.81 -13.45
CA THR A 211 9.41 -11.00 -13.94
C THR A 211 10.10 -10.25 -12.81
N GLU A 212 9.33 -9.69 -11.86
CA GLU A 212 9.91 -8.99 -10.71
C GLU A 212 10.63 -9.96 -9.76
N VAL A 213 10.07 -11.14 -9.48
CA VAL A 213 10.75 -12.16 -8.66
C VAL A 213 12.07 -12.59 -9.30
N GLU A 214 12.08 -12.89 -10.60
CA GLU A 214 13.30 -13.28 -11.33
C GLU A 214 14.36 -12.17 -11.30
N ARG A 215 13.95 -10.93 -11.56
CA ARG A 215 14.83 -9.76 -11.52
C ARG A 215 15.46 -9.58 -10.14
N LEU A 216 14.64 -9.57 -9.08
CA LEU A 216 15.11 -9.34 -7.72
C LEU A 216 16.01 -10.47 -7.21
N LEU A 217 15.67 -11.73 -7.48
CA LEU A 217 16.52 -12.86 -7.08
C LEU A 217 17.88 -12.83 -7.81
N THR A 218 17.88 -12.46 -9.09
CA THR A 218 19.13 -12.25 -9.85
C THR A 218 19.96 -11.12 -9.26
N GLU A 219 19.34 -9.99 -8.91
CA GLU A 219 20.03 -8.88 -8.25
C GLU A 219 20.54 -9.23 -6.85
N LEU A 220 19.87 -10.13 -6.13
CA LEU A 220 20.33 -10.67 -4.85
C LEU A 220 21.46 -11.71 -5.00
N GLY A 221 21.82 -12.09 -6.22
CA GLY A 221 22.94 -12.99 -6.51
C GLY A 221 22.57 -14.47 -6.62
N LEU A 222 21.28 -14.82 -6.60
CA LEU A 222 20.85 -16.19 -6.85
C LEU A 222 20.94 -16.52 -8.35
N GLN A 223 21.26 -17.78 -8.66
CA GLN A 223 21.25 -18.24 -10.05
C GLN A 223 19.82 -18.58 -10.48
N VAL A 224 19.17 -17.66 -11.18
CA VAL A 224 17.82 -17.89 -11.74
C VAL A 224 17.94 -18.62 -13.09
N ILE A 225 17.30 -19.79 -13.17
CA ILE A 225 17.20 -20.61 -14.38
C ILE A 225 15.77 -20.45 -14.92
N ASP A 226 15.66 -20.08 -16.20
CA ASP A 226 14.38 -19.98 -16.90
C ASP A 226 13.60 -21.31 -16.79
N ALA A 227 12.38 -21.25 -16.26
CA ALA A 227 11.50 -22.40 -16.08
C ALA A 227 11.09 -23.07 -17.40
N LYS A 228 11.17 -22.37 -18.53
CA LYS A 228 10.91 -22.89 -19.88
C LYS A 228 12.14 -23.56 -20.51
N SER A 229 13.31 -23.39 -19.90
CA SER A 229 14.56 -23.99 -20.39
C SER A 229 14.63 -25.49 -20.06
N PRO A 230 15.26 -26.31 -20.91
CA PRO A 230 15.56 -27.71 -20.59
C PRO A 230 16.40 -27.88 -19.31
N LYS A 231 17.11 -26.82 -18.88
CA LYS A 231 17.93 -26.82 -17.66
C LYS A 231 17.13 -26.57 -16.38
N ALA A 232 15.83 -26.28 -16.47
CA ALA A 232 14.99 -26.00 -15.31
C ALA A 232 15.03 -27.13 -14.26
N ALA A 233 15.10 -28.39 -14.69
CA ALA A 233 15.18 -29.55 -13.80
C ALA A 233 16.51 -29.66 -13.00
N ALA A 234 17.52 -28.85 -13.33
CA ALA A 234 18.79 -28.83 -12.64
C ALA A 234 18.84 -27.82 -11.48
N ALA A 235 17.82 -26.98 -11.32
CA ALA A 235 17.78 -26.01 -10.23
C ALA A 235 17.60 -26.70 -8.87
N ASP A 236 18.26 -26.19 -7.84
CA ASP A 236 18.13 -26.71 -6.47
C ASP A 236 16.69 -26.55 -5.93
N ILE A 237 16.08 -25.40 -6.25
CA ILE A 237 14.78 -24.99 -5.73
C ILE A 237 13.85 -24.60 -6.88
N GLN A 238 12.58 -24.98 -6.75
CA GLN A 238 11.49 -24.53 -7.58
C GLN A 238 10.57 -23.61 -6.79
N ILE A 239 10.38 -22.39 -7.28
CA ILE A 239 9.43 -21.41 -6.78
C ILE A 239 8.22 -21.45 -7.72
N LYS A 240 7.08 -21.93 -7.20
CA LYS A 240 5.80 -21.99 -7.92
C LYS A 240 4.78 -21.11 -7.25
N GLY A 241 3.87 -20.52 -8.00
CA GLY A 241 2.88 -19.64 -7.42
C GLY A 241 1.74 -19.23 -8.35
N GLU A 242 0.80 -18.50 -7.77
CA GLU A 242 -0.27 -17.81 -8.47
C GLU A 242 -0.28 -16.35 -8.05
N ALA A 243 -0.59 -15.48 -8.99
CA ALA A 243 -0.67 -14.05 -8.79
C ALA A 243 -1.97 -13.56 -9.44
N PHE A 244 -2.76 -12.82 -8.69
CA PHE A 244 -4.04 -12.31 -9.18
C PHE A 244 -4.27 -10.85 -8.82
N SER A 245 -4.98 -10.16 -9.70
CA SER A 245 -5.38 -8.78 -9.50
C SER A 245 -6.85 -8.59 -9.88
N GLU A 246 -7.54 -7.75 -9.10
CA GLU A 246 -8.97 -7.50 -9.22
C GLU A 246 -9.26 -6.03 -8.97
N PHE A 247 -10.10 -5.44 -9.82
CA PHE A 247 -10.64 -4.10 -9.62
C PHE A 247 -11.31 -4.02 -8.24
N ALA A 248 -10.91 -3.05 -7.43
CA ALA A 248 -11.52 -2.81 -6.12
C ALA A 248 -12.54 -1.68 -6.18
N THR A 249 -12.12 -0.48 -6.58
CA THR A 249 -12.99 0.70 -6.68
C THR A 249 -12.39 1.76 -7.61
N ARG A 250 -13.21 2.69 -8.09
CA ARG A 250 -12.78 3.88 -8.86
C ARG A 250 -13.35 5.14 -8.24
N ARG A 251 -12.50 6.13 -8.07
CA ARG A 251 -12.86 7.44 -7.54
C ARG A 251 -12.27 8.54 -8.41
N ASN A 252 -13.14 9.31 -9.05
CA ASN A 252 -12.77 10.23 -10.13
C ASN A 252 -11.95 9.46 -11.19
N ASP A 253 -10.75 9.94 -11.51
CA ASP A 253 -9.86 9.31 -12.48
C ASP A 253 -8.97 8.21 -11.86
N LEU A 254 -8.97 8.05 -10.54
CA LEU A 254 -8.13 7.07 -9.85
C LEU A 254 -8.82 5.72 -9.72
N THR A 255 -8.12 4.68 -10.17
CA THR A 255 -8.53 3.27 -10.09
C THR A 255 -7.71 2.54 -9.03
N SER A 256 -8.40 1.85 -8.12
CA SER A 256 -7.81 1.00 -7.09
C SER A 256 -7.94 -0.47 -7.49
N VAL A 257 -6.83 -1.21 -7.38
CA VAL A 257 -6.75 -2.62 -7.72
C VAL A 257 -6.16 -3.39 -6.55
N LYS A 258 -6.87 -4.43 -6.11
CA LYS A 258 -6.38 -5.39 -5.13
C LYS A 258 -5.54 -6.44 -5.82
N CYS A 259 -4.34 -6.67 -5.32
CA CYS A 259 -3.37 -7.59 -5.89
C CYS A 259 -2.96 -8.62 -4.84
N ARG A 260 -2.78 -9.87 -5.23
CA ARG A 260 -2.26 -10.91 -4.35
C ARG A 260 -1.30 -11.82 -5.10
N VAL A 261 -0.19 -12.14 -4.46
CA VAL A 261 0.82 -13.08 -4.95
C VAL A 261 0.99 -14.16 -3.90
N GLU A 262 1.01 -15.41 -4.33
CA GLU A 262 1.22 -16.58 -3.49
C GLU A 262 2.35 -17.41 -4.07
N ILE A 263 3.30 -17.81 -3.23
CA ILE A 263 4.43 -18.62 -3.67
C ILE A 263 4.71 -19.76 -2.70
N GLN A 264 5.16 -20.87 -3.28
CA GLN A 264 5.69 -22.03 -2.60
C GLN A 264 7.08 -22.35 -3.17
N CYS A 265 8.05 -22.49 -2.27
CA CYS A 265 9.42 -22.86 -2.60
C CYS A 265 9.63 -24.31 -2.16
N ALA A 266 9.96 -25.19 -3.11
CA ALA A 266 10.23 -26.60 -2.83
C ALA A 266 11.60 -27.01 -3.40
N ARG A 267 12.32 -27.88 -2.69
CA ARG A 267 13.56 -28.46 -3.19
C ARG A 267 13.25 -29.43 -4.32
N GLN A 268 13.96 -29.34 -5.45
CA GLN A 268 13.69 -30.21 -6.59
C GLN A 268 14.06 -31.67 -6.34
N ALA A 269 15.11 -31.94 -5.57
CA ALA A 269 15.63 -33.29 -5.35
C ALA A 269 14.62 -34.24 -4.68
N ASP A 270 13.81 -33.73 -3.73
CA ASP A 270 12.93 -34.53 -2.89
C ASP A 270 11.50 -33.96 -2.79
N GLY A 271 11.22 -32.82 -3.42
CA GLY A 271 9.93 -32.13 -3.35
C GLY A 271 9.63 -31.50 -1.98
N LYS A 272 10.61 -31.43 -1.06
CA LYS A 272 10.39 -30.87 0.27
C LYS A 272 10.10 -29.37 0.18
N VAL A 273 8.94 -28.97 0.69
CA VAL A 273 8.57 -27.56 0.83
C VAL A 273 9.49 -26.89 1.86
N LEU A 274 10.21 -25.86 1.43
CA LEU A 274 11.16 -25.08 2.23
C LEU A 274 10.49 -23.83 2.81
N ALA A 275 9.63 -23.18 2.02
CA ALA A 275 8.86 -22.01 2.41
C ALA A 275 7.57 -21.93 1.61
N SER A 276 6.53 -21.37 2.21
CA SER A 276 5.32 -20.94 1.53
C SER A 276 4.92 -19.61 2.14
N ASP A 277 4.50 -18.66 1.31
CA ASP A 277 4.08 -17.34 1.78
C ASP A 277 3.14 -16.69 0.75
N ALA A 278 2.37 -15.72 1.20
CA ALA A 278 1.46 -14.95 0.37
C ALA A 278 1.48 -13.49 0.80
N GLU A 279 1.26 -12.59 -0.16
CA GLU A 279 1.14 -11.17 0.11
C GLU A 279 0.00 -10.55 -0.68
N THR A 280 -0.77 -9.68 0.00
CA THR A 280 -1.85 -8.89 -0.60
C THR A 280 -1.50 -7.42 -0.50
N THR A 281 -1.64 -6.70 -1.60
CA THR A 281 -1.39 -5.27 -1.70
C THR A 281 -2.58 -4.58 -2.39
N ILE A 282 -2.66 -3.27 -2.25
CA ILE A 282 -3.53 -2.44 -3.07
C ILE A 282 -2.67 -1.40 -3.77
N ALA A 283 -2.88 -1.28 -5.07
CA ALA A 283 -2.25 -0.27 -5.89
C ALA A 283 -3.29 0.67 -6.48
N ILE A 284 -2.90 1.92 -6.64
CA ILE A 284 -3.76 3.00 -7.11
C ILE A 284 -3.03 3.71 -8.24
N ASP A 285 -3.71 3.81 -9.38
CA ASP A 285 -3.22 4.49 -10.58
C ASP A 285 -4.41 5.03 -11.39
N LEU A 286 -4.16 5.90 -12.37
CA LEU A 286 -5.19 6.32 -13.33
C LEU A 286 -5.63 5.14 -14.21
N ALA A 287 -4.68 4.30 -14.60
CA ALA A 287 -4.92 3.13 -15.44
C ALA A 287 -4.95 1.84 -14.61
N GLU A 288 -6.05 1.09 -14.70
CA GLU A 288 -6.25 -0.17 -13.98
C GLU A 288 -5.12 -1.18 -14.22
N GLN A 289 -4.66 -1.32 -15.46
CA GLN A 289 -3.57 -2.23 -15.81
C GLN A 289 -2.23 -1.82 -15.19
N ILE A 290 -2.00 -0.51 -15.00
CA ILE A 290 -0.78 0.00 -14.35
C ILE A 290 -0.87 -0.22 -12.84
N ALA A 291 -2.04 0.03 -12.24
CA ALA A 291 -2.31 -0.33 -10.84
C ALA A 291 -2.11 -1.83 -10.61
N ALA A 292 -2.67 -2.69 -11.46
CA ALA A 292 -2.50 -4.13 -11.37
C ALA A 292 -1.03 -4.57 -11.43
N LYS A 293 -0.27 -4.09 -12.42
CA LYS A 293 1.16 -4.43 -12.57
C LYS A 293 1.99 -3.96 -11.38
N SER A 294 1.83 -2.70 -10.97
CA SER A 294 2.57 -2.12 -9.84
C SER A 294 2.24 -2.81 -8.51
N GLY A 295 0.97 -3.15 -8.28
CA GLY A 295 0.53 -3.89 -7.09
C GLY A 295 1.12 -5.29 -7.00
N LEU A 296 1.12 -6.03 -8.12
CA LEU A 296 1.74 -7.35 -8.23
C LEU A 296 3.26 -7.30 -8.02
N GLN A 297 3.94 -6.31 -8.58
CA GLN A 297 5.39 -6.10 -8.36
C GLN A 297 5.70 -5.80 -6.89
N SER A 298 4.89 -4.95 -6.25
CA SER A 298 5.04 -4.62 -4.83
C SER A 298 4.85 -5.85 -3.93
N ALA A 299 3.80 -6.65 -4.18
CA ALA A 299 3.57 -7.91 -3.46
C ALA A 299 4.72 -8.91 -3.66
N ALA A 300 5.19 -9.07 -4.90
CA ALA A 300 6.33 -9.92 -5.24
C ALA A 300 7.61 -9.52 -4.50
N ARG A 301 7.92 -8.23 -4.42
CA ARG A 301 9.09 -7.72 -3.69
C ARG A 301 9.06 -8.05 -2.20
N THR A 302 7.92 -7.80 -1.56
CA THR A 302 7.75 -8.11 -0.13
C THR A 302 7.91 -9.61 0.14
N LEU A 303 7.43 -10.46 -0.79
CA LEU A 303 7.64 -11.90 -0.72
C LEU A 303 9.11 -12.27 -0.88
N VAL A 304 9.79 -11.76 -1.92
CA VAL A 304 11.21 -12.04 -2.15
C VAL A 304 12.05 -11.72 -0.92
N GLY A 305 11.80 -10.60 -0.25
CA GLY A 305 12.53 -10.23 0.97
C GLY A 305 12.38 -11.26 2.10
N ARG A 306 11.18 -11.84 2.24
CA ARG A 306 10.89 -12.87 3.23
C ARG A 306 11.41 -14.25 2.85
N ILE A 307 11.38 -14.61 1.58
CA ILE A 307 11.78 -15.95 1.12
C ILE A 307 13.27 -16.06 0.83
N ALA A 308 13.92 -15.05 0.25
CA ALA A 308 15.33 -15.14 -0.16
C ALA A 308 16.24 -15.54 1.01
N VAL A 309 16.01 -14.97 2.19
CA VAL A 309 16.75 -15.29 3.42
C VAL A 309 16.52 -16.74 3.89
N LYS A 310 15.32 -17.29 3.66
CA LYS A 310 14.96 -18.68 3.98
C LYS A 310 15.50 -19.69 2.96
N LEU A 311 15.70 -19.26 1.72
CA LEU A 311 16.23 -20.11 0.65
C LEU A 311 17.75 -20.28 0.73
N ALA A 312 18.45 -19.28 1.28
CA ALA A 312 19.87 -19.39 1.56
C ALA A 312 20.15 -20.59 2.48
N LYS A 313 21.08 -21.45 2.08
CA LYS A 313 21.45 -22.61 2.90
C LYS A 313 22.07 -22.10 4.21
N GLN A 314 21.54 -22.54 5.34
CA GLN A 314 22.22 -22.36 6.62
C GLN A 314 23.21 -23.51 6.76
N GLU A 315 24.49 -23.19 7.02
CA GLU A 315 25.51 -24.19 7.38
C GLU A 315 25.07 -25.05 8.57
#